data_AF-A0A6I7PJG8-F1
#
_entry.id   AF-A0A6I7PJG8-F1
#
_cell.length_a   1.000
_cell.length_b   1.000
_cell.length_c   1.000
_cell.angle_alpha   90.00
_cell.angle_beta   90.00
_cell.angle_gamma   90.00
#
_symmetry.space_group_name_H-M   'P 1'
#
loop_
_entity.id
_entity.type
_entity.pdbx_description
1 polymer ?
#
loop_
_entity_poly.entity_id
_entity_poly.type
_entity_poly.pdbx_seq_one_letter_code
_entity_poly.pdbx_strand_id
1 'polypeptide(L)'
;MVLLRDAGGTPADLDASLRSRGVTPTRCTSVYAALSELCAERTPTALIVVEPEQTPGAMDLVDAATRYASHATLWRYDASSPQRLRAFAAPAAGAGGGGAPEIVVPARHARPKLRLAPADDAPPARAVLHPPHQSAPDGPARPPASLLSEDELAMLLARDEPTRGKGGGR
;
A
#
# COMPACT_ATOMS: atom_id res chain seq x y z
N MET A 1 -1.78 1.40 2.23
CA MET A 1 -1.23 0.04 2.48
C MET A 1 0.27 0.14 2.58
N VAL A 2 0.86 -0.42 3.63
CA VAL A 2 2.29 -0.34 3.93
C VAL A 2 2.94 -1.70 3.64
N LEU A 3 4.07 -1.68 2.95
CA LEU A 3 4.86 -2.87 2.61
C LEU A 3 6.24 -2.74 3.23
N LEU A 4 6.55 -3.56 4.23
CA LEU A 4 7.92 -3.69 4.75
C LEU A 4 8.66 -4.76 3.95
N ARG A 5 9.84 -4.42 3.46
CA ARG A 5 10.75 -5.34 2.78
C ARG A 5 12.19 -5.09 3.19
N ASP A 6 13.01 -6.12 3.07
CA ASP A 6 14.46 -6.00 3.18
C ASP A 6 15.12 -5.53 1.87
N ALA A 7 16.44 -5.34 1.88
CA ALA A 7 17.26 -4.89 0.75
C ALA A 7 17.14 -5.77 -0.50
N GLY A 8 16.71 -7.03 -0.36
CA GLY A 8 16.48 -7.97 -1.47
C GLY A 8 15.37 -7.56 -2.45
N GLY A 9 14.60 -6.50 -2.16
CA GLY A 9 13.56 -5.98 -3.02
C GLY A 9 12.19 -6.64 -2.81
N THR A 10 11.18 -6.17 -3.55
CA THR A 10 9.84 -6.77 -3.47
C THR A 10 9.75 -7.93 -4.46
N PRO A 11 9.21 -9.08 -4.06
CA PRO A 11 8.90 -10.18 -4.98
C PRO A 11 8.05 -9.66 -6.17
N ALA A 12 8.51 -9.93 -7.39
CA ALA A 12 7.92 -9.36 -8.60
C ALA A 12 6.45 -9.74 -8.79
N ASP A 13 6.08 -10.93 -8.31
CA ASP A 13 4.73 -11.46 -8.34
C ASP A 13 3.79 -10.75 -7.35
N LEU A 14 4.27 -10.41 -6.15
CA LEU A 14 3.52 -9.59 -5.20
C LEU A 14 3.27 -8.19 -5.78
N ASP A 15 4.31 -7.55 -6.31
CA ASP A 15 4.19 -6.24 -6.95
C ASP A 15 3.21 -6.27 -8.13
N ALA A 16 3.28 -7.28 -9.00
CA ALA A 16 2.36 -7.42 -10.13
C ALA A 16 0.91 -7.64 -9.67
N SER A 17 0.71 -8.44 -8.61
CA SER A 17 -0.60 -8.72 -8.03
C SER A 17 -1.24 -7.50 -7.37
N LEU A 18 -0.43 -6.64 -6.75
CA LEU A 18 -0.92 -5.37 -6.17
C LEU A 18 -1.27 -4.38 -7.27
N ARG A 19 -0.41 -4.26 -8.30
CA ARG A 19 -0.62 -3.36 -9.43
C ARG A 19 -1.86 -3.73 -10.25
N SER A 20 -2.10 -5.02 -10.50
CA SER A 20 -3.30 -5.49 -11.22
C SER A 20 -4.60 -5.19 -10.48
N ARG A 21 -4.52 -4.94 -9.17
CA ARG A 21 -5.64 -4.54 -8.32
C ARG A 21 -5.72 -3.03 -8.08
N GLY A 22 -4.87 -2.24 -8.75
CA GLY A 22 -4.82 -0.78 -8.56
C GLY A 22 -4.31 -0.35 -7.18
N VAL A 23 -3.67 -1.24 -6.43
CA VAL A 23 -3.14 -0.94 -5.10
C VAL A 23 -1.69 -0.46 -5.24
N THR A 24 -1.42 0.76 -4.78
CA THR A 24 -0.06 1.33 -4.75
C THR A 24 0.49 1.24 -3.32
N PRO A 25 1.34 0.25 -2.99
CA PRO A 25 1.93 0.14 -1.64
C PRO A 25 2.93 1.26 -1.35
N THR A 26 2.88 1.81 -0.14
CA THR A 26 3.99 2.58 0.43
C THR A 26 5.07 1.59 0.85
N ARG A 27 6.24 1.69 0.21
CA ARG A 27 7.36 0.76 0.45
C ARG A 27 8.27 1.31 1.52
N CYS A 28 8.41 0.56 2.61
CA CYS A 28 9.29 0.90 3.71
C CYS A 28 10.46 -0.08 3.74
N THR A 29 11.67 0.44 3.96
CA THR A 29 12.91 -0.34 4.12
C THR A 29 13.34 -0.44 5.58
N SER A 30 12.63 0.21 6.50
CA SER A 30 12.89 0.12 7.94
C SER A 30 11.61 -0.14 8.72
N VAL A 31 11.76 -0.87 9.82
CA VAL A 31 10.69 -1.15 10.79
C VAL A 31 10.10 0.15 11.33
N TYR A 32 10.94 1.14 11.65
CA TYR A 32 10.49 2.42 12.17
C TYR A 32 9.64 3.20 11.16
N ALA A 33 10.08 3.27 9.89
CA ALA A 33 9.31 3.94 8.84
C ALA A 33 7.96 3.24 8.59
N ALA A 34 7.94 1.90 8.60
CA ALA A 34 6.69 1.16 8.45
C ALA A 34 5.71 1.46 9.60
N LEU A 35 6.19 1.52 10.84
CA LEU A 35 5.35 1.86 12.00
C LEU A 35 4.86 3.31 11.95
N SER A 36 5.72 4.27 11.58
CA SER A 36 5.31 5.68 11.48
C SER A 36 4.23 5.88 10.43
N GLU A 37 4.36 5.24 9.27
CA GLU A 37 3.35 5.27 8.21
C GLU A 37 2.02 4.66 8.68
N LEU A 38 2.06 3.52 9.38
CA LEU A 38 0.86 2.90 9.94
C LEU A 38 0.17 3.78 10.99
N CYS A 39 0.92 4.50 11.82
CA CYS A 39 0.37 5.39 12.84
C CYS A 39 -0.12 6.72 12.27
N ALA A 40 0.46 7.19 11.17
CA ALA A 40 0.03 8.42 10.49
C ALA A 40 -1.33 8.25 9.80
N GLU A 41 -1.60 7.05 9.30
CA GLU A 41 -2.87 6.71 8.67
C GLU A 41 -4.00 6.63 9.70
N ARG A 42 -5.11 7.33 9.41
CA ARG A 42 -6.35 7.25 10.21
C ARG A 42 -7.36 6.27 9.62
N THR A 43 -7.04 5.70 8.46
CA THR A 43 -7.92 4.80 7.72
C THR A 43 -7.49 3.35 7.89
N PRO A 44 -8.43 2.38 7.81
CA PRO A 44 -8.09 0.96 7.84
C PRO A 44 -7.02 0.63 6.79
N THR A 45 -5.83 0.27 7.27
CA THR A 45 -4.64 0.05 6.43
C THR A 45 -4.14 -1.38 6.62
N ALA A 46 -3.57 -1.97 5.57
CA ALA A 46 -2.87 -3.25 5.68
C ALA A 46 -1.36 -3.03 5.78
N LEU A 47 -0.70 -3.75 6.70
CA LEU A 47 0.75 -3.96 6.72
C LEU A 47 1.02 -5.33 6.10
N ILE A 48 1.89 -5.38 5.09
CA ILE A 48 2.43 -6.63 4.56
C ILE A 48 3.92 -6.65 4.88
N VAL A 49 4.37 -7.68 5.61
CA VAL A 49 5.79 -7.94 5.88
C VAL A 49 6.26 -9.05 4.96
N VAL A 50 7.22 -8.75 4.10
CA VAL A 50 7.84 -9.71 3.18
C VAL A 50 8.94 -10.45 3.92
N GLU A 51 8.83 -11.78 3.97
CA GLU A 51 9.81 -12.70 4.56
C GLU A 51 10.22 -12.24 5.97
N PRO A 52 9.27 -12.23 6.94
CA PRO A 52 9.53 -11.71 8.27
C PRO A 52 10.68 -12.42 8.99
N GLU A 53 10.93 -13.69 8.67
CA GLU A 53 12.05 -14.48 9.19
C GLU A 53 13.43 -13.97 8.71
N GLN A 54 13.46 -13.25 7.59
CA GLN A 54 14.67 -12.66 7.02
C GLN A 54 14.82 -11.16 7.35
N THR A 55 13.76 -10.54 7.85
CA THR A 55 13.72 -9.09 8.13
C THR A 55 13.98 -8.83 9.62
N PRO A 56 15.13 -8.23 10.01
CA PRO A 56 15.42 -7.93 11.42
C PRO A 56 14.37 -7.02 12.04
N GLY A 57 13.86 -7.38 13.23
CA GLY A 57 12.86 -6.60 13.95
C GLY A 57 11.44 -6.67 13.37
N ALA A 58 11.17 -7.54 12.40
CA ALA A 58 9.83 -7.72 11.84
C ALA A 58 8.79 -8.12 12.89
N MET A 59 9.15 -9.01 13.83
CA MET A 59 8.23 -9.41 14.89
C MET A 59 7.99 -8.28 15.89
N ASP A 60 9.01 -7.51 16.23
CA ASP A 60 8.88 -6.31 17.07
C ASP A 60 7.96 -5.27 16.40
N LEU A 61 8.04 -5.12 15.07
CA LEU A 61 7.10 -4.30 14.30
C LEU A 61 5.67 -4.80 14.42
N VAL A 62 5.43 -6.10 14.27
CA VAL A 62 4.09 -6.70 14.35
C VAL A 62 3.49 -6.48 15.75
N ASP A 63 4.29 -6.67 16.79
CA ASP A 63 3.87 -6.42 18.17
C ASP A 63 3.61 -4.93 18.45
N ALA A 64 4.43 -4.04 17.88
CA ALA A 64 4.23 -2.59 17.98
C ALA A 64 2.99 -2.14 17.20
N ALA A 65 2.80 -2.64 15.97
CA ALA A 65 1.64 -2.32 15.14
C ALA A 65 0.34 -2.80 15.79
N THR A 66 0.35 -3.98 16.42
CA THR A 66 -0.81 -4.46 17.18
C THR A 66 -1.17 -3.53 18.34
N ARG A 67 -0.16 -2.94 19.01
CA ARG A 67 -0.33 -2.03 20.16
C ARG A 67 -0.73 -0.62 19.74
N TYR A 68 -0.08 -0.04 18.73
CA TYR A 68 -0.20 1.38 18.37
C TYR A 68 -1.06 1.63 17.12
N ALA A 69 -1.20 0.65 16.24
CA ALA A 69 -1.97 0.72 15.00
C ALA A 69 -3.00 -0.42 14.93
N SER A 70 -3.83 -0.57 15.97
CA SER A 70 -4.81 -1.67 16.11
C SER A 70 -5.89 -1.71 15.02
N HIS A 71 -6.04 -0.63 14.25
CA HIS A 71 -6.91 -0.57 13.07
C HIS A 71 -6.27 -1.22 11.83
N ALA A 72 -4.97 -1.52 11.87
CA ALA A 72 -4.25 -2.12 10.76
C ALA A 72 -4.43 -3.64 10.70
N THR A 73 -4.57 -4.17 9.48
CA THR A 73 -4.54 -5.62 9.25
C THR A 73 -3.13 -6.06 8.94
N LEU A 74 -2.63 -7.05 9.68
CA LEU A 74 -1.24 -7.50 9.57
C LEU A 74 -1.17 -8.79 8.75
N TRP A 75 -0.35 -8.79 7.71
CA TRP A 75 -0.13 -9.92 6.81
C TRP A 75 1.37 -10.20 6.67
N ARG A 76 1.72 -11.48 6.54
CA ARG A 76 3.05 -11.93 6.14
C ARG A 76 3.01 -12.48 4.73
N TYR A 77 4.06 -12.19 3.97
CA TYR A 77 4.29 -12.73 2.65
C TYR A 77 5.53 -13.61 2.66
N ASP A 78 5.41 -14.87 2.26
CA ASP A 78 6.49 -15.85 2.18
C ASP A 78 6.48 -16.49 0.79
N ALA A 79 7.51 -16.21 -0.01
CA ALA A 79 7.60 -16.71 -1.38
C ALA A 79 7.78 -18.24 -1.45
N SER A 80 8.35 -18.85 -0.40
CA SER A 80 8.62 -20.29 -0.31
C SER A 80 7.38 -21.10 0.08
N SER A 81 6.39 -20.45 0.69
CA SER A 81 5.16 -21.10 1.14
C SER A 81 4.17 -21.35 0.00
N PRO A 82 3.44 -22.49 -0.03
CA PRO A 82 2.35 -22.70 -0.98
C PRO A 82 1.20 -21.69 -0.79
N GLN A 83 1.03 -21.16 0.42
CA GLN A 83 0.13 -20.05 0.70
C GLN A 83 0.97 -18.81 0.99
N ARG A 84 1.36 -18.10 -0.08
CA ARG A 84 2.32 -17.01 -0.01
C ARG A 84 1.90 -15.88 0.93
N LEU A 85 0.63 -15.48 0.92
CA LEU A 85 0.11 -14.43 1.79
C LEU A 85 -0.73 -15.04 2.92
N ARG A 86 -0.36 -14.77 4.17
CA ARG A 86 -1.06 -15.25 5.38
C ARG A 86 -1.27 -14.10 6.37
N ALA A 87 -2.41 -14.09 7.05
CA ALA A 87 -2.59 -13.15 8.16
C ALA A 87 -1.65 -13.53 9.31
N PHE A 88 -1.11 -12.53 10.03
CA PHE A 88 -0.52 -12.81 11.33
C PHE A 88 -1.63 -13.33 12.26
N ALA A 89 -1.32 -14.34 13.06
CA ALA A 89 -2.26 -14.82 14.06
C ALA A 89 -2.60 -13.66 14.98
N ALA A 90 -3.87 -13.29 15.08
CA ALA A 90 -4.29 -12.32 16.07
C ALA A 90 -3.84 -12.87 17.44
N PRO A 91 -3.15 -12.07 18.28
CA PRO A 91 -2.82 -12.53 19.62
C PRO A 91 -4.13 -12.96 20.27
N ALA A 92 -4.16 -14.20 20.75
CA ALA A 92 -5.36 -14.76 21.36
C ALA A 92 -5.74 -13.86 22.53
N ALA A 93 -6.76 -13.02 22.34
CA ALA A 93 -7.33 -12.17 23.36
C ALA A 93 -7.99 -13.09 24.39
N GLY A 94 -7.22 -13.63 25.33
CA GLY A 94 -7.76 -14.58 26.31
C GLY A 94 -6.80 -15.49 27.07
N ALA A 95 -5.48 -15.46 26.85
CA ALA A 95 -4.56 -16.19 27.73
C ALA A 95 -4.14 -15.30 28.90
N GLY A 96 -5.04 -15.20 29.89
CA GLY A 96 -4.85 -14.43 31.11
C GLY A 96 -3.64 -14.89 31.92
N GLY A 97 -2.84 -13.91 32.33
CA GLY A 97 -1.75 -14.06 33.28
C GLY A 97 -1.51 -12.74 34.01
N GLY A 98 -2.46 -12.36 34.86
CA GLY A 98 -2.30 -11.55 36.08
C GLY A 98 -1.67 -10.15 35.99
N GLY A 99 -2.51 -9.13 36.23
CA GLY A 99 -2.07 -7.82 36.77
C GLY A 99 -2.48 -6.62 35.92
N ALA A 100 -3.49 -5.88 36.41
CA ALA A 100 -4.05 -4.66 35.79
C ALA A 100 -3.06 -3.46 35.82
N PRO A 101 -3.36 -2.28 35.21
CA PRO A 101 -4.58 -1.53 35.44
C PRO A 101 -5.46 -1.33 34.22
N GLU A 102 -6.75 -1.29 34.54
CA GLU A 102 -7.92 -1.00 33.75
C GLU A 102 -7.79 0.35 32.99
N ILE A 103 -7.55 0.28 31.69
CA ILE A 103 -7.85 1.37 30.77
C ILE A 103 -9.20 1.04 30.14
N VAL A 104 -10.24 1.77 30.57
CA VAL A 104 -11.57 1.74 29.98
C VAL A 104 -11.48 2.30 28.56
N VAL A 105 -11.28 1.42 27.57
CA VAL A 105 -11.43 1.76 26.14
C VAL A 105 -12.87 1.47 25.74
N PRO A 106 -13.64 2.46 25.23
CA PRO A 106 -15.01 2.24 24.82
C PRO A 106 -15.05 1.25 23.66
N ALA A 107 -15.84 0.19 23.87
CA ALA A 107 -16.16 -0.80 22.86
C ALA A 107 -16.88 -0.14 21.68
N ARG A 108 -16.41 -0.46 20.45
CA ARG A 108 -17.19 -0.83 19.26
C ARG A 108 -16.53 -0.30 17.98
N HIS A 109 -15.64 -1.10 17.40
CA HIS A 109 -15.55 -1.17 15.96
C HIS A 109 -15.83 -2.61 15.53
N ALA A 110 -17.02 -2.80 14.99
CA ALA A 110 -17.44 -4.02 14.36
C ALA A 110 -16.38 -4.43 13.34
N ARG A 111 -15.88 -5.67 13.44
CA ARG A 111 -14.97 -6.24 12.46
C ARG A 111 -15.59 -6.07 11.06
N PRO A 112 -14.94 -5.35 10.13
CA PRO A 112 -15.43 -5.29 8.76
C PRO A 112 -15.37 -6.70 8.18
N LYS A 113 -16.53 -7.34 8.02
CA LYS A 113 -16.64 -8.59 7.28
C LYS A 113 -16.46 -8.24 5.81
N LEU A 114 -15.26 -8.48 5.28
CA LEU A 114 -15.02 -8.48 3.84
C LEU A 114 -15.84 -9.62 3.24
N ARG A 115 -17.08 -9.35 2.84
CA ARG A 115 -17.89 -10.29 2.07
C ARG A 115 -17.37 -10.25 0.65
N LEU A 116 -16.63 -11.29 0.26
CA LEU A 116 -16.41 -11.61 -1.15
C LEU A 116 -17.78 -11.91 -1.74
N ALA A 117 -18.35 -10.94 -2.47
CA ALA A 117 -19.57 -11.16 -3.21
C ALA A 117 -19.29 -12.26 -4.25
N PRO A 118 -20.10 -13.34 -4.31
CA PRO A 118 -20.02 -14.28 -5.42
C PRO A 118 -20.31 -13.50 -6.72
N ALA A 119 -19.45 -13.68 -7.72
CA ALA A 119 -19.52 -13.04 -9.02
C ALA A 119 -20.60 -13.69 -9.91
N ASP A 120 -21.82 -13.82 -9.39
CA ASP A 120 -22.93 -14.42 -10.11
C ASP A 120 -24.24 -13.75 -9.69
N ASP A 121 -24.38 -12.49 -10.10
CA ASP A 121 -25.70 -11.87 -10.19
C ASP A 121 -25.72 -11.05 -11.49
N ALA A 122 -26.16 -11.73 -12.54
CA ALA A 122 -26.40 -11.14 -13.83
C ALA A 122 -27.54 -10.10 -13.68
N PRO A 123 -27.32 -8.82 -14.01
CA PRO A 123 -28.38 -7.84 -13.93
C PRO A 123 -29.47 -8.16 -14.97
N PRO A 124 -30.77 -8.06 -14.63
CA PRO A 124 -31.82 -8.16 -15.63
C PRO A 124 -31.69 -7.01 -16.62
N ALA A 125 -31.72 -7.37 -17.92
CA ALA A 125 -31.69 -6.47 -19.05
C ALA A 125 -32.74 -5.35 -18.88
N ARG A 126 -32.29 -4.16 -18.47
CA ARG A 126 -33.07 -2.95 -18.65
C ARG A 126 -32.99 -2.60 -20.13
N ALA A 127 -34.11 -2.76 -20.83
CA ALA A 127 -34.31 -2.26 -22.17
C ALA A 127 -34.02 -0.76 -22.18
N VAL A 128 -32.83 -0.41 -22.69
CA VAL A 128 -32.48 0.96 -23.03
C VAL A 128 -33.26 1.30 -24.29
N LEU A 129 -34.31 2.11 -24.13
CA LEU A 129 -34.90 2.85 -25.22
C LEU A 129 -33.81 3.74 -25.82
N HIS A 130 -33.32 3.34 -26.99
CA HIS A 130 -32.42 4.11 -27.83
C HIS A 130 -33.06 5.48 -28.16
N PRO A 131 -32.42 6.61 -27.85
CA PRO A 131 -32.61 7.82 -28.63
C PRO A 131 -31.78 7.71 -29.93
N PRO A 132 -32.31 8.19 -31.08
CA PRO A 132 -31.58 8.13 -32.33
C PRO A 132 -30.48 9.20 -32.39
N HIS A 133 -29.36 8.80 -33.01
CA HIS A 133 -28.38 9.59 -33.74
C HIS A 133 -28.15 11.07 -33.37
N GLN A 134 -26.91 11.39 -33.02
CA GLN A 134 -26.20 12.50 -33.68
C GLN A 134 -24.70 12.18 -33.75
N SER A 135 -24.28 11.76 -34.94
CA SER A 135 -22.88 11.74 -35.35
C SER A 135 -22.43 13.18 -35.57
N ALA A 136 -21.42 13.63 -34.83
CA ALA A 136 -20.71 14.89 -35.06
C ALA A 136 -19.23 14.58 -35.36
N PRO A 137 -18.56 15.42 -36.17
CA PRO A 137 -17.46 15.02 -37.04
C PRO A 137 -16.09 14.99 -36.34
N ASP A 138 -15.19 14.21 -36.93
CA ASP A 138 -13.76 14.20 -36.70
C ASP A 138 -13.18 15.62 -36.61
N GLY A 139 -12.87 16.04 -35.38
CA GLY A 139 -11.98 17.16 -35.11
C GLY A 139 -10.55 16.62 -34.92
N PRO A 140 -9.52 17.29 -35.46
CA PRO A 140 -8.14 16.82 -35.31
C PRO A 140 -7.76 16.76 -33.83
N ALA A 141 -7.24 15.60 -33.42
CA ALA A 141 -6.78 15.31 -32.07
C ALA A 141 -5.80 16.38 -31.60
N ARG A 142 -6.25 17.20 -30.66
CA ARG A 142 -5.41 18.15 -29.94
C ARG A 142 -4.38 17.35 -29.13
N PRO A 143 -3.08 17.55 -29.30
CA PRO A 143 -2.08 16.85 -28.48
C PRO A 143 -2.29 17.22 -27.00
N PRO A 144 -2.04 16.29 -26.07
CA PRO A 144 -2.14 16.58 -24.65
C PRO A 144 -1.24 17.77 -24.34
N ALA A 145 -1.81 18.79 -23.71
CA ALA A 145 -1.06 19.94 -23.23
C ALA A 145 0.04 19.42 -22.31
N SER A 146 1.29 19.63 -22.72
CA SER A 146 2.43 19.44 -21.83
C SER A 146 2.18 20.29 -20.59
N LEU A 147 2.07 19.64 -19.42
CA LEU A 147 1.71 20.30 -18.16
C LEU A 147 2.80 21.26 -17.65
N LEU A 148 3.92 21.33 -18.35
CA LEU A 148 5.04 22.20 -18.06
C LEU A 148 5.27 23.11 -19.25
N SER A 149 5.35 24.41 -18.97
CA SER A 149 5.82 25.40 -19.93
C SER A 149 7.27 25.10 -20.32
N GLU A 150 7.67 25.52 -21.52
CA GLU A 150 9.02 25.30 -22.05
C GLU A 150 10.09 25.92 -21.12
N ASP A 151 9.77 27.02 -20.46
CA ASP A 151 10.60 27.67 -19.44
C ASP A 151 10.78 26.83 -18.16
N GLU A 152 9.75 26.13 -17.70
CA GLU A 152 9.85 25.25 -16.52
C GLU A 152 10.71 24.01 -16.81
N LEU A 153 10.66 23.52 -18.05
CA LEU A 153 11.47 22.40 -18.50
C LEU A 153 12.96 22.78 -18.59
N ALA A 154 13.26 24.01 -19.03
CA ALA A 154 14.62 24.55 -19.05
C ALA A 154 15.21 24.74 -17.62
N MET A 155 14.39 25.17 -16.66
CA MET A 155 14.82 25.32 -15.26
C MET A 155 15.18 23.98 -14.59
N LEU A 156 14.50 22.89 -14.96
CA LEU A 156 14.80 21.55 -14.46
C LEU A 156 16.12 21.01 -15.00
N LEU A 157 16.40 21.23 -16.29
CA LEU A 157 17.62 20.77 -16.94
C LEU A 157 18.87 21.56 -16.49
N ALA A 158 18.72 22.84 -16.14
CA ALA A 158 19.84 23.66 -15.68
C ALA A 158 20.35 23.30 -14.26
N ARG A 159 19.59 22.54 -13.48
CA ARG A 159 19.96 22.17 -12.10
C ARG A 159 20.87 20.95 -11.98
N ASP A 160 21.06 20.21 -13.07
CA ASP A 160 21.78 18.93 -13.07
C ASP A 160 23.21 19.02 -13.64
N GLU A 161 23.83 20.20 -13.63
CA GLU A 161 25.27 20.31 -13.89
C GLU A 161 26.04 20.04 -12.58
N PRO A 162 26.65 18.85 -12.40
CA PRO A 162 27.61 18.65 -11.34
C PRO A 162 28.81 19.53 -11.61
N THR A 163 29.09 20.47 -10.71
CA THR A 163 30.33 21.24 -10.68
C THR A 163 31.51 20.28 -10.70
N ARG A 164 32.07 20.04 -11.89
CA ARG A 164 33.22 19.17 -12.10
C ARG A 164 34.43 19.84 -11.46
N GLY A 165 34.68 19.45 -10.21
CA GLY A 165 35.77 19.94 -9.39
C GLY A 165 37.09 19.87 -10.14
N LYS A 166 37.56 21.04 -10.56
CA LYS A 166 38.88 21.26 -11.13
C LYS A 166 39.89 21.32 -9.99
N GLY A 167 40.17 20.16 -9.40
CA GLY A 167 41.27 19.98 -8.45
C GLY A 167 42.60 19.87 -9.19
N GLY A 168 43.16 21.01 -9.64
CA GLY A 168 44.61 21.17 -9.71
C GLY A 168 45.12 21.36 -8.27
N GLY A 169 46.21 20.77 -7.80
CA GLY A 169 47.48 20.60 -8.48
C GLY A 169 48.52 21.36 -7.65
N ARG A 170 49.25 20.64 -6.80
CA ARG A 170 50.69 20.74 -6.50
C ARG A 170 51.04 19.92 -5.28
#